data_AF-A0A2M7N8X1-F1
#
_entry.id   AF-A0A2M7N8X1-F1
#
_cell.length_a   1.000
_cell.length_b   1.000
_cell.length_c   1.000
_cell.angle_alpha   90.00
_cell.angle_beta   90.00
_cell.angle_gamma   90.00
#
_symmetry.space_group_name_H-M   'P 1'
#
loop_
_entity.id
_entity.type
_entity.pdbx_description
1 polymer ?
#
loop_
_entity_poly.entity_id
_entity_poly.type
_entity_poly.pdbx_seq_one_letter_code
_entity_poly.pdbx_strand_id
1 'polypeptide(L)'
;NARIFETNVRFYYYEITSTNTTTDPTKKYIDIKLATQTTLSILGNENMEALLTGGTFLTTVGNKVPNNTDVLKRVVAHASIEVTISVGSDDLYTYMQVNQPSTGIVSERPVFSNISNGLGLFTSKYETILPTKPPVGNKTIDSLAHGQFTKNLKFLDHIQTEPLWSASGFNFP
;
A
#
# COMPACT_ATOMS: atom_id res chain seq x y z
N ASN A 1 22.22 -8.60 -7.88
CA ASN A 1 21.21 -8.31 -8.92
C ASN A 1 19.83 -8.43 -8.33
N ALA A 2 18.99 -7.44 -8.61
CA ALA A 2 17.58 -7.39 -8.22
C ALA A 2 16.75 -8.20 -9.22
N ARG A 3 15.81 -9.03 -8.73
CA ARG A 3 14.94 -9.84 -9.60
C ARG A 3 13.46 -9.70 -9.32
N ILE A 4 13.09 -9.44 -8.08
CA ILE A 4 11.70 -9.27 -7.65
C ILE A 4 11.48 -7.83 -7.21
N PHE A 5 10.41 -7.22 -7.71
CA PHE A 5 9.99 -5.84 -7.41
C PHE A 5 8.59 -5.87 -6.84
N GLU A 6 8.43 -5.30 -5.66
CA GLU A 6 7.15 -5.15 -4.96
C GLU A 6 6.88 -3.67 -4.72
N THR A 7 5.71 -3.21 -5.15
CA THR A 7 5.26 -1.84 -4.90
C THR A 7 4.09 -1.86 -3.92
N ASN A 8 4.24 -1.14 -2.80
CA ASN A 8 3.16 -0.90 -1.85
C ASN A 8 2.79 0.59 -1.87
N VAL A 9 1.49 0.86 -2.02
CA VAL A 9 0.93 2.21 -1.95
C VAL A 9 0.19 2.33 -0.62
N ARG A 10 0.67 3.20 0.27
CA ARG A 10 -0.01 3.55 1.50
C ARG A 10 -0.88 4.77 1.31
N PHE A 11 -2.15 4.65 1.66
CA PHE A 11 -3.12 5.74 1.64
C PHE A 11 -3.42 6.22 3.06
N TYR A 12 -3.14 7.50 3.33
CA TYR A 12 -3.39 8.16 4.61
C TYR A 12 -4.73 8.90 4.63
N TYR A 13 -5.40 8.85 5.78
CA TYR A 13 -6.60 9.63 6.07
C TYR A 13 -6.73 9.87 7.58
N TYR A 14 -7.69 10.69 7.97
CA TYR A 14 -8.02 10.95 9.36
C TYR A 14 -9.43 10.50 9.71
N GLU A 15 -9.63 10.09 10.95
CA GLU A 15 -10.94 9.80 11.53
C GLU A 15 -11.26 10.83 12.61
N ILE A 16 -12.48 11.38 12.52
CA ILE A 16 -13.04 12.25 13.53
C ILE A 16 -14.21 11.53 14.19
N THR A 17 -14.20 11.43 15.51
CA THR A 17 -15.21 10.82 16.38
C THR A 17 -15.84 11.87 17.28
N SER A 18 -16.75 11.48 18.18
CA SER A 18 -17.29 12.38 19.22
C SER A 18 -16.27 12.75 20.31
N THR A 19 -15.21 11.95 20.46
CA THR A 19 -14.20 12.10 21.52
C THR A 19 -12.97 12.85 21.06
N ASN A 20 -12.79 13.04 19.76
CA ASN A 20 -11.71 13.83 19.17
C ASN A 20 -12.30 14.99 18.36
N THR A 21 -11.48 15.97 17.97
CA THR A 21 -11.96 17.14 17.24
C THR A 21 -11.11 17.36 15.99
N THR A 22 -11.50 18.34 15.16
CA THR A 22 -10.70 18.76 14.00
C THR A 22 -9.33 19.34 14.38
N THR A 23 -9.08 19.63 15.66
CA THR A 23 -7.78 20.08 16.15
C THR A 23 -6.90 18.93 16.64
N ASP A 24 -7.44 17.72 16.81
CA ASP A 24 -6.71 16.51 17.17
C ASP A 24 -7.35 15.26 16.53
N PRO A 25 -7.34 15.14 15.19
CA PRO A 25 -7.96 14.01 14.51
C PRO A 25 -7.06 12.76 14.57
N THR A 26 -7.68 11.57 14.58
CA THR A 26 -6.91 10.32 14.62
C THR A 26 -6.41 9.95 13.23
N LYS A 27 -5.08 9.92 13.05
CA LYS A 27 -4.44 9.50 11.80
C LYS A 27 -4.58 7.99 11.57
N LYS A 28 -4.93 7.60 10.35
CA LYS A 28 -5.08 6.22 9.88
C LYS A 28 -4.42 6.04 8.52
N TYR A 29 -4.21 4.78 8.15
CA TYR A 29 -3.75 4.41 6.82
C TYR A 29 -4.25 3.03 6.41
N ILE A 30 -4.22 2.78 5.11
CA ILE A 30 -4.31 1.42 4.55
C ILE A 30 -3.15 1.20 3.59
N ASP A 31 -2.73 -0.06 3.46
CA ASP A 31 -1.71 -0.48 2.50
C ASP A 31 -2.35 -1.18 1.31
N ILE A 32 -1.97 -0.78 0.10
CA ILE A 32 -2.41 -1.35 -1.18
C ILE A 32 -1.19 -1.97 -1.83
N LYS A 33 -1.08 -3.30 -1.71
CA LYS A 33 -0.04 -4.07 -2.38
C LYS A 33 -0.39 -4.20 -3.85
N LEU A 34 0.48 -3.71 -4.73
CA LEU A 34 0.36 -3.90 -6.17
C LEU A 34 0.99 -5.24 -6.58
N ALA A 35 0.72 -5.66 -7.81
CA ALA A 35 1.27 -6.90 -8.33
C ALA A 35 2.81 -6.88 -8.26
N THR A 36 3.37 -7.95 -7.72
CA THR A 36 4.81 -8.22 -7.77
C THR A 36 5.22 -8.41 -9.22
N GLN A 37 6.31 -7.76 -9.62
CA GLN A 37 6.88 -7.94 -10.94
C GLN A 37 8.27 -8.55 -10.85
N THR A 38 8.64 -9.34 -11.84
CA THR A 38 9.93 -10.02 -11.91
C THR A 38 10.65 -9.63 -13.18
N THR A 39 11.95 -9.34 -13.10
CA THR A 39 12.73 -9.08 -14.31
C THR A 39 12.97 -10.37 -15.08
N LEU A 40 12.92 -10.29 -16.41
CA LEU A 40 13.22 -11.42 -17.29
C LEU A 40 14.73 -11.68 -17.38
N SER A 41 15.54 -10.61 -17.31
CA SER A 41 16.99 -10.68 -17.39
C SER A 41 17.70 -10.40 -16.06
N ILE A 42 18.79 -11.13 -15.81
CA ILE A 42 19.76 -10.88 -14.73
C ILE A 42 20.69 -9.70 -15.03
N LEU A 43 20.68 -9.19 -16.26
CA LEU A 43 21.53 -8.08 -16.73
C LEU A 43 20.95 -6.70 -16.36
N GLY A 44 19.70 -6.65 -15.88
CA GLY A 44 19.00 -5.40 -15.55
C GLY A 44 18.54 -4.62 -16.79
N ASN A 45 18.08 -3.39 -16.57
CA ASN A 45 17.64 -2.42 -17.60
C ASN A 45 16.23 -2.60 -18.18
N GLU A 46 15.34 -3.30 -17.46
CA GLU A 46 13.91 -3.37 -17.79
C GLU A 46 13.14 -2.25 -17.07
N ASN A 47 12.25 -1.57 -17.80
CA ASN A 47 11.31 -0.62 -17.19
C ASN A 47 10.18 -1.41 -16.51
N MET A 48 10.06 -1.22 -15.19
CA MET A 48 9.02 -1.84 -14.39
C MET A 48 7.91 -0.82 -14.13
N GLU A 49 6.67 -1.15 -14.46
CA GLU A 49 5.52 -0.24 -14.28
C GLU A 49 4.53 -0.84 -13.28
N ALA A 50 4.20 -0.10 -12.22
CA ALA A 50 3.18 -0.51 -11.27
C ALA A 50 1.93 0.36 -11.44
N LEU A 51 0.83 -0.23 -11.92
CA LEU A 51 -0.42 0.48 -12.17
C LEU A 51 -1.39 0.32 -11.00
N LEU A 52 -1.85 1.45 -10.45
CA LEU A 52 -2.97 1.52 -9.52
C LEU A 52 -4.11 2.29 -10.18
N THR A 53 -5.16 1.57 -10.59
CA THR A 53 -6.36 2.20 -11.17
C THR A 53 -7.25 2.79 -10.09
N GLY A 54 -8.04 3.82 -10.42
CA GLY A 54 -9.03 4.40 -9.50
C GLY A 54 -10.06 3.38 -9.02
N GLY A 55 -10.48 2.44 -9.88
CA GLY A 55 -11.39 1.36 -9.51
C GLY A 55 -10.78 0.40 -8.48
N THR A 56 -9.54 -0.03 -8.69
CA THR A 56 -8.80 -0.85 -7.72
C THR A 56 -8.58 -0.12 -6.41
N PHE A 57 -8.25 1.17 -6.47
CA PHE A 57 -8.08 2.01 -5.29
C PHE A 57 -9.37 2.09 -4.47
N LEU A 58 -10.50 2.50 -5.08
CA LEU A 58 -11.77 2.68 -4.39
C LEU A 58 -12.33 1.35 -3.84
N THR A 59 -12.21 0.25 -4.59
CA THR A 59 -12.63 -1.06 -4.09
C THR A 59 -11.76 -1.53 -2.92
N THR A 60 -10.45 -1.29 -2.97
CA THR A 60 -9.54 -1.63 -1.86
C THR A 60 -9.85 -0.80 -0.61
N VAL A 61 -10.12 0.50 -0.76
CA VAL A 61 -10.55 1.36 0.35
C VAL A 61 -11.87 0.85 0.93
N GLY A 62 -12.86 0.56 0.08
CA GLY A 62 -14.16 -0.01 0.46
C GLY A 62 -14.05 -1.29 1.28
N ASN A 63 -13.08 -2.14 0.93
CA ASN A 63 -12.87 -3.43 1.59
C ASN A 63 -12.03 -3.35 2.87
N LYS A 64 -11.08 -2.41 2.95
CA LYS A 64 -10.11 -2.34 4.06
C LYS A 64 -10.47 -1.35 5.15
N VAL A 65 -11.23 -0.30 4.83
CA VAL A 65 -11.65 0.68 5.83
C VAL A 65 -12.96 0.21 6.47
N PRO A 66 -12.99 -0.08 7.77
CA PRO A 66 -14.21 -0.55 8.41
C PRO A 66 -15.25 0.57 8.50
N ASN A 67 -16.52 0.23 8.28
CA ASN A 67 -17.63 1.16 8.53
C ASN A 67 -17.92 1.23 10.04
N ASN A 68 -17.18 2.09 10.75
CA ASN A 68 -17.32 2.30 12.19
C ASN A 68 -18.43 3.33 12.49
N THR A 69 -19.35 2.98 13.39
CA THR A 69 -20.43 3.84 13.86
C THR A 69 -19.92 5.07 14.59
N ASP A 70 -18.81 4.94 15.33
CA ASP A 70 -18.24 5.99 16.18
C ASP A 70 -17.52 7.07 15.38
N VAL A 71 -17.15 6.76 14.13
CA VAL A 71 -16.53 7.71 13.21
C VAL A 71 -17.63 8.61 12.64
N LEU A 72 -17.55 9.90 12.92
CA LEU A 72 -18.47 10.91 12.40
C LEU A 72 -18.15 11.26 10.95
N LYS A 73 -16.86 11.42 10.64
CA LYS A 73 -16.37 11.76 9.30
C LYS A 73 -14.91 11.36 9.12
N ARG A 74 -14.52 11.15 7.87
CA ARG A 74 -13.14 10.89 7.45
C ARG A 74 -12.65 11.97 6.52
N VAL A 75 -11.44 12.44 6.76
CA VAL A 75 -10.80 13.50 5.97
C VAL A 75 -9.61 12.91 5.26
N VAL A 76 -9.55 13.07 3.95
CA VAL A 76 -8.39 12.63 3.18
C VAL A 76 -7.18 13.48 3.58
N ALA A 77 -6.03 12.84 3.71
CA ALA A 77 -4.78 13.50 3.99
C ALA A 77 -4.31 14.39 2.82
N HIS A 78 -3.72 15.55 3.11
CA HIS A 78 -3.07 16.36 2.07
C HIS A 78 -1.87 15.60 1.47
N ALA A 79 -0.98 15.07 2.30
CA ALA A 79 0.04 14.10 1.89
C ALA A 79 -0.53 12.68 1.98
N SER A 80 -1.45 12.32 1.06
CA SER A 80 -2.24 11.09 1.17
C SER A 80 -1.57 9.84 0.66
N ILE A 81 -0.60 9.94 -0.26
CA ILE A 81 0.00 8.76 -0.89
C ILE A 81 1.46 8.64 -0.51
N GLU A 82 1.86 7.47 -0.04
CA GLU A 82 3.26 7.08 0.13
C GLU A 82 3.52 5.80 -0.65
N VAL A 83 4.57 5.80 -1.46
CA VAL A 83 4.92 4.66 -2.30
C VAL A 83 6.20 4.05 -1.79
N THR A 84 6.14 2.78 -1.41
CA THR A 84 7.30 1.99 -1.01
C THR A 84 7.61 0.98 -2.10
N ILE A 85 8.86 0.94 -2.56
CA ILE A 85 9.37 -0.01 -3.54
C ILE A 85 10.37 -0.91 -2.82
N SER A 86 10.06 -2.20 -2.83
CA SER A 86 10.88 -3.27 -2.27
C SER A 86 11.48 -4.09 -3.41
N VAL A 87 12.76 -4.40 -3.31
CA VAL A 87 13.53 -5.10 -4.34
C VAL A 87 14.30 -6.24 -3.71
N GLY A 88 14.09 -7.46 -4.20
CA GLY A 88 14.73 -8.68 -3.70
C GLY A 88 15.77 -9.24 -4.67
N SER A 89 16.76 -9.94 -4.12
CA SER A 89 17.78 -10.63 -4.92
C SER A 89 17.25 -11.90 -5.61
N ASP A 90 18.05 -12.45 -6.52
CA ASP A 90 17.75 -13.71 -7.25
C ASP A 90 17.63 -14.93 -6.33
N ASP A 91 18.48 -15.03 -5.29
CA ASP A 91 18.42 -16.11 -4.31
C ASP A 91 17.11 -16.07 -3.51
N LEU A 92 16.64 -14.86 -3.17
CA LEU A 92 15.34 -14.68 -2.50
C LEU A 92 14.19 -15.10 -3.42
N TYR A 93 14.26 -14.71 -4.70
CA TYR A 93 13.27 -15.12 -5.69
C TYR A 93 13.22 -16.65 -5.85
N THR A 94 14.38 -17.30 -5.97
CA THR A 94 14.48 -18.76 -6.09
C THR A 94 13.91 -19.46 -4.86
N TYR A 95 14.27 -18.98 -3.67
CA TYR A 95 13.71 -19.49 -2.42
C TYR A 95 12.17 -19.34 -2.36
N MET A 96 11.62 -18.19 -2.79
CA MET A 96 10.17 -17.99 -2.83
C MET A 96 9.49 -18.99 -3.77
N GLN A 97 10.04 -19.22 -4.97
CA GLN A 97 9.49 -20.17 -5.95
C GLN A 97 9.48 -21.60 -5.41
N VAL A 98 10.57 -22.06 -4.80
CA VAL A 98 10.69 -23.41 -4.24
C VAL A 98 9.71 -23.62 -3.07
N ASN A 99 9.42 -22.58 -2.30
CA ASN A 99 8.51 -22.65 -1.15
C ASN A 99 7.05 -22.33 -1.46
N GLN A 100 6.70 -22.03 -2.72
CA GLN A 100 5.31 -21.83 -3.08
C GLN A 100 4.48 -23.10 -2.78
N PRO A 101 3.20 -22.96 -2.39
CA PRO A 101 2.34 -24.12 -2.16
C PRO A 101 2.19 -24.92 -3.47
N SER A 102 2.55 -26.20 -3.44
CA SER A 102 2.27 -27.13 -4.55
C SER A 102 0.86 -27.69 -4.36
N THR A 103 0.07 -27.70 -5.43
CA THR A 103 -1.32 -28.22 -5.44
C THR A 103 -1.39 -29.73 -5.73
N GLY A 104 -0.26 -30.45 -5.73
CA GLY A 104 -0.18 -31.88 -6.03
C GLY A 104 0.03 -32.78 -4.80
N ILE A 105 -0.43 -34.03 -4.89
CA ILE A 105 -0.21 -35.10 -3.89
C ILE A 105 1.30 -35.25 -3.65
N VAL A 106 1.72 -34.98 -2.41
CA VAL A 106 3.09 -34.58 -2.03
C VAL A 106 4.12 -35.72 -2.09
N SER A 107 5.19 -35.49 -2.85
CA SER A 107 6.55 -35.97 -2.54
C SER A 107 7.35 -34.80 -1.93
N GLU A 108 8.34 -35.08 -1.08
CA GLU A 108 9.10 -34.11 -0.25
C GLU A 108 9.36 -32.75 -0.91
N ARG A 109 9.10 -31.66 -0.16
CA ARG A 109 9.34 -30.29 -0.62
C ARG A 109 10.86 -30.06 -0.78
N PRO A 110 11.34 -29.55 -1.93
CA PRO A 110 12.76 -29.23 -2.10
C PRO A 110 13.16 -28.13 -1.12
N VAL A 111 14.37 -28.23 -0.54
CA VAL A 111 14.91 -27.20 0.36
C VAL A 111 15.99 -26.42 -0.39
N PHE A 112 15.86 -25.09 -0.43
CA PHE A 112 16.90 -24.19 -0.97
C PHE A 112 17.76 -23.63 0.18
N SER A 113 19.08 -23.83 0.08
CA SER A 113 20.10 -23.26 0.98
C SER A 113 21.27 -22.75 0.15
N ASN A 114 21.71 -21.51 0.39
CA ASN A 114 22.92 -20.95 -0.23
C ASN A 114 24.05 -20.74 0.80
N ILE A 115 23.96 -21.40 1.96
CA ILE A 115 24.95 -21.37 3.03
C ILE A 115 25.76 -22.68 3.00
N SER A 116 27.08 -22.58 3.09
CA SER A 116 27.96 -23.75 3.20
C SER A 116 27.94 -24.30 4.64
N ASN A 117 27.83 -25.63 4.78
CA ASN A 117 27.77 -26.34 6.06
C ASN A 117 26.60 -25.93 6.99
N GLY A 118 25.48 -25.48 6.43
CA GLY A 118 24.29 -25.12 7.19
C GLY A 118 23.03 -25.10 6.33
N LEU A 119 21.86 -25.15 6.99
CA LEU A 119 20.58 -24.96 6.33
C LEU A 119 20.11 -23.52 6.53
N GLY A 120 19.99 -22.75 5.46
CA GLY A 120 19.44 -21.41 5.53
C GLY A 120 19.63 -20.60 4.25
N LEU A 121 18.98 -19.45 4.22
CA LEU A 121 19.06 -18.49 3.13
C LEU A 121 19.78 -17.24 3.60
N PHE A 122 20.91 -16.92 2.98
CA PHE A 122 21.57 -15.63 3.10
C PHE A 122 21.24 -14.79 1.86
N THR A 123 20.48 -13.71 2.03
CA THR A 123 19.99 -12.92 0.88
C THR A 123 19.86 -11.44 1.23
N SER A 124 19.80 -10.60 0.20
CA SER A 124 19.64 -9.15 0.34
C SER A 124 18.28 -8.68 -0.18
N LYS A 125 17.67 -7.76 0.57
CA LYS A 125 16.49 -6.98 0.17
C LYS A 125 16.82 -5.50 0.29
N TYR A 126 16.47 -4.72 -0.72
CA TYR A 126 16.55 -3.27 -0.70
C TYR A 126 15.13 -2.70 -0.65
N GLU A 127 14.91 -1.64 0.13
CA GLU A 127 13.62 -0.96 0.22
C GLU A 127 13.84 0.54 0.14
N THR A 128 13.00 1.22 -0.63
CA THR A 128 13.02 2.68 -0.75
C THR A 128 11.60 3.22 -0.70
N ILE A 129 11.44 4.39 -0.09
CA ILE A 129 10.19 5.14 -0.07
C ILE A 129 10.38 6.34 -1.00
N LEU A 130 9.42 6.58 -1.89
CA LEU A 130 9.48 7.77 -2.73
C LEU A 130 9.45 9.02 -1.84
N PRO A 131 10.32 10.02 -2.11
CA PRO A 131 10.51 11.15 -1.21
C PRO A 131 9.29 12.07 -1.16
N THR A 132 8.46 12.07 -2.20
CA THR A 132 7.25 12.87 -2.28
C THR A 132 6.03 12.05 -1.86
N LYS A 133 5.14 12.70 -1.10
CA LYS A 133 3.83 12.15 -0.73
C LYS A 133 2.71 12.97 -1.37
N PRO A 134 2.37 12.72 -2.64
CA PRO A 134 1.41 13.55 -3.34
C PRO A 134 -0.02 13.41 -2.76
N PRO A 135 -0.85 14.45 -2.89
CA PRO A 135 -2.29 14.33 -2.66
C PRO A 135 -2.92 13.42 -3.71
N VAL A 136 -3.98 12.70 -3.33
CA VAL A 136 -4.92 12.16 -4.31
C VAL A 136 -5.68 13.32 -5.00
N GLY A 137 -5.99 13.16 -6.29
CA GLY A 137 -6.68 14.21 -7.04
C GLY A 137 -8.12 14.44 -6.58
N ASN A 138 -8.64 15.67 -6.73
CA ASN A 138 -9.95 16.10 -6.23
C ASN A 138 -11.10 15.15 -6.63
N LYS A 139 -11.14 14.71 -7.90
CA LYS A 139 -12.14 13.75 -8.39
C LYS A 139 -12.11 12.41 -7.63
N THR A 140 -10.94 11.99 -7.16
CA THR A 140 -10.78 10.78 -6.35
C THR A 140 -11.33 11.00 -4.95
N ILE A 141 -11.15 12.20 -4.37
CA ILE A 141 -11.75 12.57 -3.08
C ILE A 141 -13.28 12.56 -3.18
N ASP A 142 -13.84 13.13 -4.25
CA ASP A 142 -15.28 13.09 -4.49
C ASP A 142 -15.78 11.65 -4.70
N SER A 143 -15.00 10.82 -5.39
CA SER A 143 -15.31 9.40 -5.57
C SER A 143 -15.20 8.61 -4.26
N LEU A 144 -14.32 9.00 -3.33
CA LEU A 144 -14.27 8.41 -1.99
C LEU A 144 -15.53 8.75 -1.19
N ALA A 145 -16.01 10.00 -1.28
CA ALA A 145 -17.20 10.45 -0.59
C ALA A 145 -18.49 9.83 -1.15
N HIS A 146 -18.62 9.74 -2.48
CA HIS A 146 -19.90 9.42 -3.14
C HIS A 146 -19.91 8.09 -3.92
N GLY A 147 -18.75 7.47 -4.12
CA GLY A 147 -18.60 6.27 -4.93
C GLY A 147 -19.31 5.05 -4.35
N GLN A 148 -19.77 4.15 -5.22
CA GLN A 148 -20.55 2.97 -4.82
C GLN A 148 -19.85 2.07 -3.79
N PHE A 149 -18.51 2.05 -3.78
CA PHE A 149 -17.70 1.21 -2.90
C PHE A 149 -17.39 1.85 -1.54
N THR A 150 -17.50 3.18 -1.43
CA THR A 150 -16.96 3.94 -0.28
C THR A 150 -17.94 4.95 0.30
N LYS A 151 -19.10 5.18 -0.32
CA LYS A 151 -20.13 6.14 0.14
C LYS A 151 -20.59 5.93 1.58
N ASN A 152 -20.52 4.70 2.09
CA ASN A 152 -20.88 4.36 3.46
C ASN A 152 -19.74 4.62 4.47
N LEU A 153 -18.53 4.98 4.00
CA LEU A 153 -17.35 5.17 4.85
C LEU A 153 -17.19 6.60 5.36
N LYS A 154 -18.15 7.49 5.09
CA LYS A 154 -18.21 8.85 5.65
C LYS A 154 -16.97 9.71 5.30
N PHE A 155 -16.35 9.49 4.14
CA PHE A 155 -15.34 10.41 3.63
C PHE A 155 -15.99 11.73 3.23
N LEU A 156 -15.35 12.83 3.58
CA LEU A 156 -15.71 14.16 3.10
C LEU A 156 -15.36 14.30 1.62
N ASP A 157 -16.17 15.05 0.89
CA ASP A 157 -15.86 15.42 -0.50
C ASP A 157 -14.68 16.43 -0.55
N HIS A 158 -14.25 16.79 -1.75
CA HIS A 158 -13.15 17.72 -1.94
C HIS A 158 -13.43 19.09 -1.29
N ILE A 159 -14.64 19.63 -1.45
CA ILE A 159 -15.00 20.98 -0.99
C ILE A 159 -14.98 21.05 0.54
N GLN A 160 -15.38 19.96 1.19
CA GLN A 160 -15.37 19.81 2.64
C GLN A 160 -13.97 19.49 3.19
N THR A 161 -13.13 18.80 2.41
CA THR A 161 -11.78 18.38 2.81
C THR A 161 -10.76 19.52 2.74
N GLU A 162 -10.78 20.31 1.66
CA GLU A 162 -9.76 21.32 1.38
C GLU A 162 -9.58 22.37 2.50
N PRO A 163 -10.64 22.93 3.11
CA PRO A 163 -10.50 23.88 4.21
C PRO A 163 -9.86 23.29 5.48
N LEU A 164 -9.84 21.96 5.63
CA LEU A 164 -9.27 21.28 6.79
C LEU A 164 -7.76 21.07 6.65
N TRP A 165 -7.21 21.07 5.44
CA TRP A 165 -5.78 20.88 5.22
C TRP A 165 -4.92 22.04 5.75
N SER A 166 -5.49 23.22 5.90
CA SER A 166 -4.82 24.39 6.50
C SER A 166 -4.99 24.47 8.02
N ALA A 167 -5.78 23.59 8.63
CA ALA A 167 -6.02 23.59 10.06
C ALA A 167 -4.91 22.83 10.83
N SER A 168 -4.60 23.30 12.04
CA SER A 168 -3.49 22.82 12.87
C SER A 168 -3.52 21.34 13.26
N GLY A 169 -4.67 20.67 13.13
CA GLY A 169 -4.83 19.23 13.41
C GLY A 169 -4.48 18.30 12.25
N PHE A 170 -4.29 18.80 11.03
CA PHE A 170 -4.14 17.97 9.83
C PHE A 170 -2.71 17.93 9.27
N ASN A 171 -1.72 18.01 10.17
CA ASN A 171 -0.30 18.03 9.79
C ASN A 171 0.24 16.63 9.47
N PHE A 172 0.85 16.47 8.30
CA PHE A 172 1.68 15.32 7.95
C PHE A 172 3.17 15.65 8.09
N PRO A 173 4.01 14.67 8.46
CA PRO A 173 5.45 14.80 8.41
C PRO A 173 5.96 14.81 6.96
#